data_AF-A0A951F8N1-F1
#
_entry.id   AF-A0A951F8N1-F1
#
_cell.length_a   1.000
_cell.length_b   1.000
_cell.length_c   1.000
_cell.angle_alpha   90.00
_cell.angle_beta   90.00
_cell.angle_gamma   90.00
#
_symmetry.space_group_name_H-M   'P 1'
#
loop_
_entity.id
_entity.type
_entity.pdbx_description
1 polymer ?
#
loop_
_entity_poly.entity_id
_entity_poly.type
_entity_poly.pdbx_seq_one_letter_code
_entity_poly.pdbx_strand_id
1 'polypeptide(L)' 'MEAAQQNLRLSQLQAWMDAGGQIEEPVLQRSAYYSARGRVCVFEVVVKHGGVRRVIALADEPDVNLFLNQQRLSILDVS' A
#
# COMPACT_ATOMS: atom_id res chain seq x y z
N MET A 1 4.75 15.09 20.98
CA MET A 1 5.42 14.38 19.88
C MET A 1 4.89 12.96 19.88
N GLU A 2 3.81 12.70 19.15
CA GLU A 2 3.36 11.32 18.94
C GLU A 2 4.38 10.66 18.01
N ALA A 3 5.06 9.64 18.51
CA ALA A 3 5.91 8.81 17.67
C ALA A 3 5.02 8.24 16.56
N ALA A 4 5.36 8.53 15.30
CA ALA A 4 4.71 7.92 14.16
C ALA A 4 4.78 6.39 14.35
N GLN A 5 3.63 5.77 14.64
CA GLN A 5 3.52 4.33 14.71
C GLN A 5 3.86 3.82 13.31
N GLN A 6 5.07 3.28 13.17
CA GLN A 6 5.61 2.89 11.88
C GLN A 6 4.75 1.76 11.32
N ASN A 7 4.07 2.00 10.19
CA ASN A 7 3.21 1.01 9.57
C ASN A 7 4.06 -0.20 9.10
N LEU A 8 3.95 -1.31 9.85
CA LEU A 8 4.76 -2.51 9.63
C LEU A 8 4.64 -3.06 8.20
N ARG A 9 3.45 -2.95 7.59
CA ARG A 9 3.21 -3.42 6.22
C ARG A 9 3.89 -2.51 5.20
N LEU A 10 3.82 -1.20 5.38
CA LEU A 10 4.53 -0.25 4.53
C LEU A 10 6.05 -0.44 4.62
N SER A 11 6.60 -0.65 5.83
CA SER A 11 8.01 -0.97 6.02
C SER A 11 8.42 -2.28 5.33
N GLN A 12 7.56 -3.31 5.37
CA GLN A 12 7.79 -4.57 4.66
C GLN A 12 7.82 -4.38 3.13
N LEU A 13 6.91 -3.56 2.59
CA LEU A 13 6.90 -3.23 1.17
C LEU A 13 8.19 -2.51 0.75
N GLN A 14 8.60 -1.50 1.52
CA GLN A 14 9.84 -0.77 1.28
C GLN A 14 11.06 -1.69 1.28
N ALA A 15 11.16 -2.60 2.26
CA ALA A 15 12.24 -3.59 2.30
C ALA A 15 12.26 -4.51 1.06
N TRP A 16 11.11 -4.87 0.49
CA TRP A 16 11.06 -5.63 -0.76
C TRP A 16 11.48 -4.79 -1.97
N MET A 17 11.13 -3.50 -2.01
CA MET A 17 11.58 -2.59 -3.05
C MET A 17 13.09 -2.37 -3.00
N ASP A 18 13.65 -2.17 -1.81
CA ASP A 18 15.09 -2.01 -1.60
C ASP A 18 15.88 -3.26 -2.01
N ALA A 19 15.27 -4.44 -1.91
CA ALA A 19 15.81 -5.70 -2.41
C ALA A 19 15.68 -5.86 -3.95
N GLY A 20 15.19 -4.84 -4.67
CA GLY A 20 15.01 -4.87 -6.12
C GLY A 20 13.62 -5.34 -6.57
N GLY A 21 12.65 -5.43 -5.65
CA GLY A 21 11.25 -5.68 -5.97
C GLY A 21 10.63 -4.53 -6.76
N GLN A 22 9.79 -4.85 -7.73
CA GLN A 22 9.06 -3.87 -8.54
C GLN A 22 7.57 -3.97 -8.25
N ILE A 23 6.92 -2.82 -8.03
CA ILE A 23 5.47 -2.76 -7.91
C ILE A 23 4.86 -2.95 -9.29
N GLU A 24 3.87 -3.84 -9.41
CA GLU A 24 3.03 -3.95 -10.60
C GLU A 24 1.88 -2.95 -10.48
N GLU A 25 1.69 -2.13 -11.50
CA GLU A 25 0.60 -1.16 -11.60
C GLU A 25 -0.60 -1.73 -12.39
N PRO A 26 -1.84 -1.26 -12.12
CA PRO A 26 -2.20 -0.28 -11.09
C PRO A 26 -2.27 -0.90 -9.67
N VAL A 27 -2.07 -0.06 -8.65
CA VAL A 27 -2.44 -0.39 -7.27
C VAL A 27 -3.96 -0.37 -7.15
N LEU A 28 -4.55 -1.40 -6.56
CA LEU A 28 -6.00 -1.49 -6.43
C LEU A 28 -6.45 -0.91 -5.10
N GLN A 29 -7.38 0.04 -5.13
CA GLN A 29 -8.05 0.55 -3.94
C GLN A 29 -9.39 -0.18 -3.77
N ARG A 30 -9.65 -0.69 -2.56
CA ARG A 30 -10.86 -1.45 -2.24
C ARG A 30 -11.47 -0.98 -0.93
N SER A 31 -12.79 -1.01 -0.87
CA SER A 31 -13.52 -0.83 0.39
C SER A 31 -13.26 -2.02 1.32
N ALA A 32 -12.67 -1.79 2.48
CA ALA A 32 -12.40 -2.84 3.47
C ALA A 32 -13.59 -3.03 4.41
N TYR A 33 -14.07 -1.95 5.02
CA TYR A 33 -15.26 -1.94 5.88
C TYR A 33 -15.78 -0.51 6.08
N TYR A 34 -17.02 -0.39 6.53
CA TYR A 34 -17.60 0.89 6.93
C TYR A 34 -17.48 1.04 8.46
N SER A 35 -16.98 2.20 8.90
CA SER A 35 -16.92 2.59 10.31
C SER A 35 -17.88 3.76 10.58
N ALA A 36 -18.10 4.09 11.86
CA ALA A 36 -18.86 5.30 12.24
C ALA A 36 -18.25 6.61 11.71
N ARG A 37 -16.98 6.58 11.27
CA ARG A 37 -16.25 7.71 10.67
C ARG A 37 -16.26 7.69 9.14
N GLY A 38 -16.93 6.72 8.51
CA GLY A 38 -17.02 6.58 7.06
C GLY A 38 -16.37 5.30 6.52
N ARG A 39 -16.18 5.27 5.19
CA ARG A 39 -15.59 4.16 4.44
C ARG A 39 -14.10 4.04 4.77
N VAL A 40 -13.65 2.87 5.20
CA VAL A 40 -12.24 2.53 5.35
C VAL A 40 -11.80 1.75 4.13
N CYS A 41 -10.74 2.22 3.48
CA CYS A 41 -10.18 1.59 2.28
C CYS A 41 -8.87 0.85 2.59
N VAL A 42 -8.51 -0.06 1.71
CA VAL A 42 -7.17 -0.67 1.64
C VAL A 42 -6.64 -0.57 0.22
N PHE A 43 -5.32 -0.49 0.09
CA PHE A 43 -4.59 -0.58 -1.16
C PHE A 43 -3.94 -1.95 -1.29
N GLU A 44 -4.29 -2.72 -2.32
CA GLU A 44 -3.62 -3.96 -2.67
C GLU A 44 -2.46 -3.66 -3.63
N VAL A 45 -1.23 -3.87 -3.15
CA VAL A 45 0.00 -3.66 -3.91
C VAL A 45 0.60 -5.02 -4.26
N VAL A 46 0.86 -5.24 -5.54
CA VAL A 46 1.56 -6.44 -6.02
C VAL A 46 3.03 -6.11 -6.22
N VAL A 47 3.92 -6.88 -5.61
CA VAL A 47 5.36 -6.76 -5.79
C VAL A 47 5.89 -8.00 -6.48
N LYS A 48 6.65 -7.79 -7.56
CA LYS A 48 7.38 -8.82 -8.29
C LYS A 48 8.85 -8.79 -7.91
N HIS A 49 9.39 -9.91 -7.47
CA HIS A 49 10.82 -10.08 -7.20
C HIS A 49 11.25 -11.52 -7.55
N GLY A 50 12.29 -11.67 -8.37
CA GLY A 50 12.82 -12.99 -8.74
C GLY A 50 11.80 -13.94 -9.38
N GLY A 51 10.85 -13.41 -10.16
CA GLY A 51 9.77 -14.20 -10.80
C GLY A 51 8.61 -14.58 -9.88
N VAL A 52 8.69 -14.27 -8.58
CA VAL A 52 7.61 -14.46 -7.61
C VAL A 52 6.81 -13.17 -7.48
N ARG A 53 5.48 -13.30 -7.37
CA ARG A 53 4.58 -12.20 -7.02
C ARG A 53 4.11 -12.34 -5.59
N ARG A 54 4.06 -11.22 -4.88
CA ARG A 54 3.50 -11.13 -3.53
C ARG A 54 2.51 -9.98 -3.49
N VAL A 55 1.39 -10.20 -2.81
CA VAL A 55 0.38 -9.16 -2.59
C VAL A 55 0.51 -8.68 -1.16
N ILE A 56 0.51 -7.36 -0.97
CA ILE A 56 0.45 -6.72 0.34
C ILE A 56 -0.73 -5.75 0.37
N ALA A 57 -1.55 -5.86 1.40
CA ALA A 57 -2.59 -4.89 1.68
C ALA A 57 -2.04 -3.80 2.61
N LEU A 58 -2.22 -2.54 2.22
CA LEU A 58 -1.88 -1.37 3.01
C LEU A 58 -3.18 -0.68 3.45
N ALA A 59 -3.26 -0.28 4.71
CA ALA A 59 -4.38 0.53 5.19
C ALA A 59 -4.33 1.93 4.56
N ASP A 60 -5.49 2.55 4.38
CA ASP A 60 -5.60 3.95 3.95
C ASP A 60 -5.19 4.90 5.08
N GLU A 61 -3.86 5.04 5.25
CA GLU A 61 -3.21 5.85 6.27
C GLU A 61 -2.36 6.96 5.63
N PRO A 62 -2.05 8.06 6.33
CA PRO A 62 -1.34 9.20 5.76
C PRO A 62 0.04 8.86 5.17
N ASP A 63 0.79 7.96 5.80
CA ASP A 63 2.11 7.52 5.36
C ASP A 63 2.05 6.64 4.11
N VAL A 64 1.04 5.77 4.00
CA VAL A 64 0.76 4.98 2.79
C VAL A 64 0.39 5.91 1.63
N ASN A 65 -0.49 6.88 1.84
CA ASN A 65 -0.85 7.86 0.82
C ASN A 65 0.36 8.68 0.36
N LEU A 66 1.21 9.11 1.30
CA LEU A 66 2.44 9.82 0.97
C LEU A 66 3.37 8.95 0.11
N PHE A 67 3.56 7.68 0.49
CA PHE A 67 4.37 6.73 -0.27
C PHE A 67 3.84 6.50 -1.69
N LEU A 68 2.54 6.22 -1.86
CA LEU A 68 1.93 5.97 -3.17
C LEU A 68 2.11 7.20 -4.10
N ASN A 69 1.93 8.40 -3.57
CA ASN A 69 2.14 9.65 -4.30
C ASN A 69 3.61 9.87 -4.69
N GLN A 70 4.55 9.58 -3.78
CA GLN A 70 5.99 9.72 -4.06
C GLN A 70 6.46 8.75 -5.15
N GLN A 71 5.93 7.52 -5.15
CA GLN A 71 6.20 6.52 -6.18
C GLN A 71 5.47 6.80 -7.50
N ARG A 72 4.55 7.78 -7.52
CA ARG A 72 3.72 8.15 -8.69
C ARG A 72 2.94 6.97 -9.26
N LEU A 73 2.45 6.09 -8.40
CA LEU A 73 1.74 4.89 -8.80
C LEU A 73 0.32 5.22 -9.23
N SER A 74 -0.13 4.57 -10.29
CA SER A 74 -1.53 4.62 -10.74
C SER A 74 -2.41 3.84 -9.75
N ILE A 75 -3.47 4.48 -9.27
CA ILE A 75 -4.46 3.87 -8.36
C ILE A 75 -5.77 3.64 -9.12
N LEU A 76 -6.31 2.43 -9.04
CA LEU A 76 -7.62 2.07 -9.58
C LEU A 76 -8.58 1.74 -8.43
N ASP A 77 -9.63 2.55 -8.23
CA ASP A 77 -10.73 2.19 -7.33
C ASP A 77 -11.58 1.09 -8.00
N VAL A 78 -11.66 -0.07 -7.34
CA VAL A 78 -12.42 -1.23 -7.80
C VAL A 78 -13.61 -1.55 -6.88
N SER A 79 -14.05 -0.54 -6.11
CA SER A 79 -15.24 -0.60 -5.25
C SER A 79 -16.55 -0.46 -6.03
#